data_AF-A0A1Y1MK52-F1
#
_entry.id   AF-A0A1Y1MK52-F1
#
_cell.length_a   1.000
_cell.length_b   1.000
_cell.length_c   1.000
_cell.angle_alpha   90.00
_cell.angle_beta   90.00
_cell.angle_gamma   90.00
#
_symmetry.space_group_name_H-M   'P 1'
#
loop_
_entity.id
_entity.type
_entity.pdbx_description
1 polymer ?
#
loop_
_entity_poly.entity_id
_entity_poly.type
_entity_poly.pdbx_seq_one_letter_code
_entity_poly.pdbx_strand_id
1 'polypeptide(L)'
;DPASLSNLDQDLPNHMQFQIPIHSLPQEWLWCETWCSDESLAKARTIDLCNNPQTKEPKLDRARRQVPEWTIYDQEIAALDLKRKQRLQSDATETDRTTSEDGEVEDRRSKDEL
;
A
#
# COMPACT_ATOMS: atom_id res chain seq x y z
N ASP A 1 27.93 -18.70 2.35
CA ASP A 1 27.49 -19.34 1.11
C ASP A 1 26.30 -18.54 0.58
N PRO A 2 26.37 -17.93 -0.61
CA PRO A 2 25.28 -17.10 -1.15
C PRO A 2 23.94 -17.83 -1.32
N ALA A 3 23.93 -19.17 -1.34
CA ALA A 3 22.72 -19.98 -1.50
C ALA A 3 22.11 -20.47 -0.17
N SER A 4 22.62 -20.04 0.99
CA SER A 4 22.23 -20.63 2.27
C SER A 4 20.87 -20.17 2.81
N LEU A 5 20.35 -19.01 2.38
CA LEU A 5 19.11 -18.42 2.89
C LEU A 5 18.33 -17.79 1.72
N SER A 6 17.43 -18.58 1.13
CA SER A 6 16.64 -18.19 -0.02
C SER A 6 15.56 -17.17 0.33
N ASN A 7 14.99 -17.29 1.53
CA ASN A 7 14.02 -16.37 2.10
C ASN A 7 14.46 -16.07 3.53
N LEU A 8 15.40 -15.15 3.69
CA LEU A 8 16.06 -14.85 4.97
C LEU A 8 15.07 -14.67 6.13
N ASP A 9 13.97 -13.98 5.89
CA ASP A 9 12.91 -13.68 6.85
C ASP A 9 12.15 -14.91 7.35
N GLN A 10 12.11 -15.99 6.57
CA GLN A 10 11.46 -17.25 6.93
C GLN A 10 12.48 -18.29 7.40
N ASP A 11 13.57 -18.44 6.64
CA ASP A 11 14.59 -19.47 6.84
C ASP A 11 15.31 -19.27 8.18
N LEU A 12 15.60 -18.03 8.58
CA LEU A 12 16.34 -17.75 9.81
C LEU A 12 15.53 -18.11 11.07
N PRO A 13 14.28 -17.65 11.27
CA PRO A 13 13.45 -18.12 12.38
C PRO A 13 13.27 -19.65 12.37
N ASN A 14 13.03 -20.24 11.20
CA ASN A 14 12.87 -21.68 11.07
C ASN A 14 14.13 -22.46 11.50
N HIS A 15 15.33 -21.99 11.15
CA HIS A 15 16.57 -22.63 11.54
C HIS A 15 16.86 -22.48 13.03
N MET A 16 16.59 -21.30 13.60
CA MET A 16 16.91 -20.95 14.98
C MET A 16 15.89 -21.46 16.01
N GLN A 17 14.76 -22.04 15.58
CA GLN A 17 13.66 -22.45 16.48
C GLN A 17 14.08 -23.45 17.59
N PHE A 18 15.16 -24.21 17.36
CA PHE A 18 15.71 -25.15 18.35
C PHE A 18 16.44 -24.45 19.51
N GLN A 19 16.88 -23.21 19.29
CA GLN A 19 17.60 -22.40 20.27
C GLN A 19 16.72 -21.28 20.84
N ILE A 20 15.85 -20.71 20.00
CA ILE A 20 14.95 -19.61 20.33
C ILE A 20 13.51 -20.11 20.18
N PRO A 21 12.72 -20.21 21.26
CA PRO A 21 11.36 -20.73 21.17
C PRO A 21 10.47 -19.93 20.20
N ILE A 22 9.70 -20.66 19.38
CA ILE A 22 8.65 -20.11 18.52
C ILE A 22 7.31 -20.73 18.94
N HIS A 23 6.33 -19.89 19.22
CA HIS A 23 4.97 -20.32 19.52
C HIS A 23 4.13 -20.39 18.25
N SER A 24 3.63 -21.58 17.92
CA SER A 24 2.77 -21.79 16.76
C SER A 24 1.39 -21.17 16.97
N LEU A 25 0.94 -20.37 16.02
CA LEU A 25 -0.43 -19.90 15.97
C LEU A 25 -1.36 -20.98 15.38
N PRO A 26 -2.65 -21.01 15.77
CA PRO A 26 -3.64 -21.85 15.10
C PRO A 26 -3.71 -21.59 13.59
N GLN A 27 -3.98 -22.63 12.79
CA GLN A 27 -4.00 -22.54 11.31
C GLN A 27 -4.95 -21.47 10.76
N GLU A 28 -6.06 -21.20 11.45
CA GLU A 28 -7.04 -20.16 11.05
C GLU A 28 -6.44 -18.75 10.98
N TRP A 29 -5.27 -18.50 11.57
CA TRP A 29 -4.61 -17.20 11.49
C TRP A 29 -4.02 -16.89 10.13
N LEU A 30 -3.73 -17.89 9.29
CA LEU A 30 -3.12 -17.70 7.98
C LEU A 30 -3.70 -18.68 6.97
N TRP A 31 -4.36 -18.13 5.95
CA TRP A 31 -4.87 -18.89 4.82
C TRP A 31 -4.17 -18.46 3.53
N CYS A 32 -3.90 -19.41 2.64
CA CYS A 32 -3.44 -19.11 1.29
C CYS A 32 -3.92 -20.17 0.29
N GLU A 33 -4.43 -19.74 -0.86
CA GLU A 33 -5.12 -20.60 -1.83
C GLU A 33 -4.28 -21.78 -2.34
N THR A 34 -2.96 -21.63 -2.42
CA THR A 34 -2.09 -22.67 -2.98
C THR A 34 -1.91 -23.85 -2.03
N TRP A 35 -1.99 -23.63 -0.72
CA TRP A 35 -1.64 -24.64 0.29
C TRP A 35 -2.78 -24.96 1.26
N CYS A 36 -3.82 -24.14 1.30
CA CYS A 36 -5.00 -24.33 2.12
C CYS A 36 -6.18 -24.76 1.24
N SER A 37 -7.06 -25.59 1.79
CA SER A 37 -8.32 -25.96 1.16
C SER A 37 -9.30 -24.78 1.11
N ASP A 38 -10.19 -24.75 0.11
CA ASP A 38 -11.23 -23.71 0.00
C ASP A 38 -12.18 -23.72 1.20
N GLU A 39 -12.45 -24.88 1.79
CA GLU A 39 -13.34 -25.00 2.96
C GLU A 39 -12.77 -24.30 4.21
N SER A 40 -11.44 -24.16 4.31
CA SER A 40 -10.81 -23.51 5.45
C SER A 40 -10.82 -21.99 5.36
N LEU A 41 -11.12 -21.43 4.17
CA LEU A 41 -11.26 -19.99 3.95
C LEU A 41 -12.35 -19.38 4.84
N ALA A 42 -13.44 -20.11 5.08
CA ALA A 42 -14.54 -19.65 5.94
C ALA A 42 -14.13 -19.41 7.40
N LYS A 43 -13.01 -19.99 7.85
CA LYS A 43 -12.46 -19.81 9.20
C LYS A 43 -11.24 -18.89 9.21
N ALA A 44 -10.76 -18.46 8.05
CA ALA A 44 -9.55 -17.67 7.92
C ALA A 44 -9.72 -16.30 8.59
N ARG A 45 -8.73 -15.91 9.40
CA ARG A 45 -8.64 -14.58 10.01
C ARG A 45 -7.83 -13.62 9.14
N THR A 46 -6.83 -14.15 8.44
CA THR A 46 -6.04 -13.40 7.46
C THR A 46 -5.73 -14.26 6.24
N ILE A 47 -5.56 -13.61 5.09
CA ILE A 47 -5.31 -14.25 3.81
C ILE A 47 -3.98 -13.71 3.27
N ASP A 48 -3.02 -14.60 3.05
CA ASP A 48 -1.80 -14.28 2.30
C ASP A 48 -1.98 -14.62 0.83
N LEU A 49 -1.65 -13.65 -0.03
CA LEU A 49 -1.63 -13.84 -1.47
C LEU A 49 -0.30 -14.48 -1.91
N CYS A 50 -0.05 -15.70 -1.40
CA CYS A 50 1.17 -16.47 -1.64
C CYS A 50 1.40 -16.72 -3.14
N ASN A 51 2.65 -16.92 -3.56
CA ASN A 51 2.94 -17.23 -4.97
C ASN A 51 2.42 -18.64 -5.33
N ASN A 52 1.90 -18.79 -6.54
CA ASN A 52 1.49 -20.09 -7.08
C ASN A 52 2.62 -20.66 -7.97
N PRO A 53 3.18 -21.84 -7.70
CA PRO A 53 4.22 -22.42 -8.54
C PRO A 53 3.69 -22.98 -9.87
N GLN A 54 2.38 -23.24 -9.98
CA GLN A 54 1.74 -23.81 -11.16
C GLN A 54 1.21 -22.73 -12.13
N THR A 55 0.91 -21.53 -11.64
CA THR A 55 0.33 -20.45 -12.45
C THR A 55 1.08 -19.13 -12.24
N LYS A 56 1.06 -18.26 -13.25
CA LYS A 56 1.64 -16.91 -13.17
C LYS A 56 0.57 -15.82 -13.08
N GLU A 57 -0.54 -16.12 -12.40
CA GLU A 57 -1.62 -15.15 -12.20
C GLU A 57 -1.09 -13.93 -11.43
N PRO A 58 -1.27 -12.70 -11.94
CA PRO A 58 -0.84 -11.49 -11.23
C PRO A 58 -1.52 -11.35 -9.87
N LYS A 59 -0.81 -10.78 -8.88
CA LYS A 59 -1.34 -10.57 -7.53
C LYS A 59 -2.64 -9.75 -7.50
N LEU A 60 -2.78 -8.77 -8.39
CA LEU A 60 -3.99 -7.92 -8.45
C LEU A 60 -5.23 -8.71 -8.87
N ASP A 61 -5.10 -9.62 -9.84
CA ASP A 61 -6.23 -10.42 -10.31
C ASP A 61 -6.64 -11.42 -9.24
N ARG A 62 -5.66 -12.03 -8.57
CA ARG A 62 -5.89 -12.89 -7.41
C ARG A 62 -6.59 -12.18 -6.28
N ALA A 63 -6.17 -10.96 -5.94
CA ALA A 63 -6.79 -10.19 -4.87
C ALA A 63 -8.28 -9.96 -5.13
N ARG A 64 -8.63 -9.54 -6.36
CA ARG A 64 -10.03 -9.33 -6.77
C ARG A 64 -10.88 -10.60 -6.78
N ARG A 65 -10.28 -11.74 -7.14
CA ARG A 65 -10.98 -13.04 -7.22
C ARG A 65 -11.15 -13.70 -5.86
N GLN A 66 -10.12 -13.67 -5.01
CA GLN A 66 -10.09 -14.37 -3.73
C GLN A 66 -10.78 -13.59 -2.61
N VAL A 67 -10.73 -12.26 -2.65
CA VAL A 67 -11.22 -11.39 -1.57
C VAL A 67 -12.24 -10.40 -2.14
N PRO A 68 -13.55 -10.68 -2.06
CA PRO A 68 -14.59 -9.85 -2.67
C PRO A 68 -14.60 -8.39 -2.17
N GLU A 69 -14.22 -8.17 -0.93
CA GLU A 69 -14.13 -6.83 -0.33
C GLU A 69 -12.89 -6.04 -0.79
N TRP A 70 -11.93 -6.66 -1.48
CA TRP A 70 -10.70 -5.99 -1.92
C TRP A 70 -10.99 -4.77 -2.81
N THR A 71 -11.93 -4.91 -3.75
CA THR A 71 -12.31 -3.81 -4.64
C THR A 71 -13.01 -2.66 -3.92
N ILE A 72 -13.66 -2.93 -2.78
CA ILE A 72 -14.31 -1.89 -1.97
C ILE A 72 -13.22 -1.00 -1.37
N TYR A 73 -12.23 -1.61 -0.72
CA TYR A 73 -11.11 -0.85 -0.13
C TYR A 73 -10.30 -0.11 -1.19
N ASP A 74 -10.03 -0.73 -2.34
CA ASP A 74 -9.31 -0.09 -3.44
C ASP A 74 -10.06 1.17 -3.94
N GLN A 75 -11.39 1.09 -4.08
CA GLN A 75 -12.23 2.21 -4.49
C GLN A 75 -12.29 3.33 -3.44
N GLU A 76 -12.34 2.99 -2.15
CA GLU A 76 -12.30 3.98 -1.06
C GLU A 76 -11.01 4.80 -1.09
N ILE A 77 -9.87 4.13 -1.28
CA ILE A 77 -8.57 4.79 -1.39
C ILE A 77 -8.47 5.62 -2.66
N ALA A 78 -8.97 5.12 -3.79
CA ALA A 78 -9.00 5.88 -5.05
C ALA A 78 -9.84 7.17 -4.92
N ALA A 79 -10.99 7.10 -4.26
CA ALA A 79 -11.82 8.27 -4.00
C ALA A 79 -11.15 9.28 -3.06
N LEU A 80 -10.43 8.79 -2.04
CA LEU A 80 -9.66 9.64 -1.14
C LEU A 80 -8.51 10.36 -1.88
N ASP A 81 -7.79 9.66 -2.75
CA ASP A 81 -6.71 10.26 -3.54
C ASP A 81 -7.23 11.33 -4.51
N LEU A 82 -8.40 11.12 -5.11
CA LEU A 82 -9.06 12.13 -5.95
C LEU A 82 -9.39 13.40 -5.16
N LYS A 83 -9.96 13.26 -3.96
CA LYS A 83 -10.24 14.40 -3.06
C LYS A 83 -8.97 15.15 -2.66
N ARG A 84 -7.89 14.42 -2.37
CA ARG A 84 -6.57 15.00 -2.05
C ARG A 84 -6.05 15.83 -3.21
N LYS A 85 -6.11 15.31 -4.44
CA LYS A 85 -5.67 16.01 -5.66
C LYS A 85 -6.47 17.29 -5.93
N GLN A 86 -7.78 17.24 -5.75
CA GLN A 86 -8.65 18.42 -5.91
C GLN A 86 -8.28 19.54 -4.92
N ARG A 87 -8.02 19.19 -3.65
CA ARG A 87 -7.59 20.18 -2.64
C ARG A 87 -6.23 20.81 -2.97
N LEU A 88 -5.26 19.99 -3.41
CA LEU A 88 -3.95 20.52 -3.82
C LEU A 88 -4.07 21.49 -5.01
N GLN A 89 -5.00 21.24 -5.93
CA GLN A 89 -5.25 22.13 -7.06
C GLN A 89 -5.92 23.43 -6.62
N SER A 90 -6.91 23.40 -5.72
CA SER A 90 -7.55 24.60 -5.19
C SER A 90 -6.55 25.47 -4.42
N ASP A 91 -5.72 24.85 -3.58
CA ASP A 91 -4.72 25.57 -2.77
C ASP A 91 -3.65 26.22 -3.68
N ALA A 92 -3.25 25.54 -4.77
CA ALA A 92 -2.32 26.10 -5.76
C ALA A 92 -2.94 27.28 -6.53
N THR A 93 -4.23 27.21 -6.87
CA THR A 93 -4.91 28.33 -7.56
C THR A 93 -5.18 29.52 -6.64
N GLU A 94 -5.40 29.29 -5.35
CA GLU A 94 -5.58 30.35 -4.36
C GLU A 94 -4.25 31.05 -4.05
N THR A 95 -3.15 30.28 -3.98
CA THR A 95 -1.80 30.84 -3.81
C THR A 95 -1.40 31.73 -5.00
N ASP A 96 -1.66 31.28 -6.23
CA ASP A 96 -1.33 32.02 -7.46
C ASP A 96 -2.11 33.35 -7.58
N ARG A 97 -3.39 33.36 -7.17
CA ARG A 97 -4.22 34.58 -7.11
C ARG A 97 -3.72 35.57 -6.05
N THR A 98 -3.31 35.08 -4.89
CA THR A 98 -2.84 35.94 -3.80
C THR A 98 -1.49 36.58 -4.17
N THR A 99 -0.62 35.86 -4.88
CA THR A 99 0.68 36.40 -5.35
C THR A 99 0.56 37.37 -6.53
N SER A 100 -0.54 37.35 -7.28
CA SER A 100 -0.75 38.26 -8.41
C SER A 100 -1.45 39.57 -8.01
N GLU A 101 -2.20 39.60 -6.91
CA GLU A 101 -2.83 40.83 -6.38
C GLU A 101 -1.86 41.71 -5.57
N ASP A 102 -0.83 41.15 -4.93
CA ASP A 102 0.18 41.92 -4.16
C ASP A 102 1.34 42.47 -5.02
N GLY A 103 1.43 42.10 -6.30
CA GLY A 103 2.54 42.47 -7.19
C GLY A 103 2.40 43.80 -7.95
N GLU A 104 1.25 44.47 -7.92
CA GLU A 104 1.00 45.68 -8.73
C GLU A 104 1.22 47.02 -7.98
N VAL A 105 1.61 47.02 -6.70
CA VAL A 105 1.69 48.27 -5.90
C VAL A 105 3.12 48.85 -5.76
N GLU A 106 4.20 48.15 -6.11
CA GLU A 106 5.58 48.63 -5.84
C GLU A 106 6.34 49.34 -6.99
N ASP A 107 5.75 49.62 -8.17
CA ASP A 107 6.50 50.30 -9.27
C ASP A 107 6.09 51.77 -9.54
N ARG A 108 5.68 52.53 -8.52
CA ARG A 108 5.40 53.97 -8.66
C ARG A 108 6.23 54.91 -7.77
N ARG A 109 7.30 54.43 -7.13
CA ARG A 109 8.06 55.23 -6.15
C ARG A 109 9.57 55.32 -6.38
N SER A 110 10.02 55.32 -7.64
CA SER A 110 11.42 55.59 -7.98
C SER A 110 11.57 56.50 -9.19
N LYS A 111 10.88 57.65 -9.18
CA LYS A 111 11.11 58.71 -10.17
C LYS A 111 10.88 60.07 -9.56
N ASP A 112 11.68 60.41 -8.56
CA ASP A 112 11.98 61.78 -8.14
C ASP A 112 13.12 61.70 -7.11
N GLU A 113 14.37 61.87 -7.56
CA GLU A 113 15.37 62.70 -6.88
C GLU A 113 16.65 62.82 -7.74
N LEU A 114 17.03 64.10 -7.91
CA LEU A 114 18.19 64.76 -8.52
C LEU A 114 19.44 63.94 -8.89
#